data_AF-A0A6I5ZKX6-F1
#
_entry.id   AF-A0A6I5ZKX6-F1
#
_cell.length_a   1.000
_cell.length_b   1.000
_cell.length_c   1.000
_cell.angle_alpha   90.00
_cell.angle_beta   90.00
_cell.angle_gamma   90.00
#
_symmetry.space_group_name_H-M   'P 1'
#
loop_
_entity.id
_entity.type
_entity.pdbx_description
1 polymer ?
#
loop_
_entity_poly.entity_id
_entity_poly.type
_entity_poly.pdbx_seq_one_letter_code
_entity_poly.pdbx_strand_id
1 'polypeptide(L)'
;MSTRVDAYIWAIRLTKTRSAAGAACRGGHVRVNGVTAKPAQPVVPGDEVRVRLDGRERIVEVTKTINKRVSAPMAAECFIDRSPPPPPREILASQPRRDRGAGRPTKRERRQLDRLRDSSFLVAFLAVVVLLVGGCSDDEPSDPNRPNTPEAPAQAGSGPFFGKCGGVTLEEVTRITGFGGLTETVNNTSVCEWDTTGSRTGAVASFNWYRGSPIGREEANVKLSRDVTNKLEIDGHQGFIGYTQSGQICEVGMGFGADFFEWSIRGDAVEARPIEQICDAARELAKLSIERAS
;
A
#
# COMPACT_ATOMS: atom_id res chain seq x y z
N MET A 1 -5.39 -27.51 1.17
CA MET A 1 -4.82 -27.82 -0.16
C MET A 1 -3.58 -26.97 -0.36
N SER A 2 -2.52 -27.50 -0.97
CA SER A 2 -1.28 -26.77 -1.26
C SER A 2 -1.18 -26.40 -2.73
N THR A 3 -0.57 -25.27 -3.07
CA THR A 3 -0.28 -24.86 -4.46
C THR A 3 1.20 -24.54 -4.62
N ARG A 4 1.78 -24.76 -5.81
CA ARG A 4 3.16 -24.35 -6.10
C ARG A 4 3.32 -22.84 -5.99
N VAL A 5 4.37 -22.37 -5.35
CA VAL A 5 4.62 -20.93 -5.14
C VAL A 5 4.67 -20.16 -6.47
N ASP A 6 5.22 -20.74 -7.54
CA ASP A 6 5.27 -20.09 -8.85
C ASP A 6 3.88 -19.86 -9.46
N ALA A 7 2.99 -20.84 -9.33
CA ALA A 7 1.61 -20.75 -9.75
C ALA A 7 0.84 -19.79 -8.87
N TYR A 8 1.08 -19.83 -7.55
CA TYR A 8 0.43 -18.98 -6.58
C TYR A 8 0.74 -17.49 -6.81
N ILE A 9 2.02 -17.08 -6.82
CA ILE A 9 2.38 -15.65 -6.97
C ILE A 9 1.95 -15.07 -8.32
N TRP A 10 1.86 -15.92 -9.36
CA TRP A 10 1.26 -15.53 -10.64
C TRP A 10 -0.27 -15.41 -10.56
N ALA A 11 -0.93 -16.35 -9.88
CA ALA A 11 -2.38 -16.38 -9.73
C ALA A 11 -2.88 -15.16 -8.95
N ILE A 12 -2.18 -14.78 -7.88
CA ILE A 12 -2.45 -13.57 -7.08
C ILE A 12 -1.84 -12.29 -7.69
N ARG A 13 -1.35 -12.35 -8.93
CA ARG A 13 -0.92 -11.20 -9.75
C ARG A 13 0.31 -10.44 -9.23
N LEU A 14 1.11 -11.01 -8.33
CA LEU A 14 2.42 -10.44 -7.96
C LEU A 14 3.39 -10.46 -9.15
N THR A 15 3.23 -11.40 -10.07
CA THR A 15 3.95 -11.42 -11.35
C THR A 15 2.99 -11.31 -12.53
N LYS A 16 3.48 -10.76 -13.64
CA LYS A 16 2.70 -10.61 -14.89
C LYS A 16 2.41 -11.97 -15.55
N THR A 17 3.39 -12.88 -15.54
CA THR A 17 3.28 -14.19 -16.20
C THR A 17 3.79 -15.31 -15.30
N ARG A 18 3.32 -16.54 -15.54
CA ARG A 18 3.79 -17.74 -14.82
C ARG A 18 5.27 -18.02 -15.06
N SER A 19 5.76 -17.74 -16.27
CA SER A 19 7.19 -17.84 -16.60
C SER A 19 8.03 -16.87 -15.78
N ALA A 20 7.57 -15.63 -15.58
CA ALA A 20 8.23 -14.64 -14.72
C ALA A 20 8.23 -15.08 -13.25
N ALA A 21 7.16 -15.70 -12.75
CA ALA A 21 7.14 -16.29 -11.40
C ALA A 21 8.20 -17.38 -11.23
N GLY A 22 8.28 -18.32 -12.18
CA GLY A 22 9.30 -19.36 -12.14
C GLY A 22 10.72 -18.80 -12.23
N ALA A 23 10.94 -17.78 -13.06
CA ALA A 23 12.22 -17.08 -13.16
C ALA A 23 12.60 -16.37 -11.85
N ALA A 24 11.63 -15.70 -11.21
CA ALA A 24 11.83 -15.03 -9.92
C ALA A 24 12.24 -16.03 -8.82
N CYS A 25 11.58 -17.20 -8.76
CA CYS A 25 11.95 -18.26 -7.82
C CYS A 25 13.38 -18.76 -8.08
N ARG A 26 13.74 -19.06 -9.34
CA ARG A 26 15.10 -19.51 -9.70
C ARG A 26 16.17 -18.45 -9.45
N GLY A 27 15.84 -17.18 -9.61
CA GLY A 27 16.75 -16.05 -9.32
C GLY A 27 16.91 -15.72 -7.83
N GLY A 28 16.27 -16.48 -6.94
CA GLY A 28 16.32 -16.21 -5.49
C GLY A 28 15.52 -14.98 -5.06
N HIS A 29 14.62 -14.50 -5.92
CA HIS A 29 13.77 -13.34 -5.65
C HIS A 29 12.48 -13.70 -4.91
N VAL A 30 12.21 -14.99 -4.73
CA VAL A 30 11.05 -15.48 -4.00
C VAL A 30 11.52 -16.28 -2.79
N ARG A 31 10.97 -15.96 -1.62
CA ARG A 31 11.18 -16.70 -0.39
C ARG A 31 9.83 -17.13 0.18
N VAL A 32 9.79 -18.31 0.79
CA VAL A 32 8.66 -18.82 1.57
C VAL A 32 9.18 -19.03 2.99
N ASN A 33 8.56 -18.39 3.98
CA ASN A 33 8.97 -18.45 5.39
C ASN A 33 10.46 -18.16 5.59
N GLY A 34 10.97 -17.10 4.94
CA GLY A 34 12.36 -16.67 5.01
C GLY A 34 13.35 -17.45 4.15
N VAL A 35 12.97 -18.61 3.60
CA VAL A 35 13.83 -19.49 2.81
C VAL A 35 13.59 -19.31 1.31
N THR A 36 14.66 -19.23 0.51
CA THR A 36 14.57 -19.15 -0.95
C THR A 36 13.79 -20.33 -1.53
N ALA A 37 12.75 -20.02 -2.31
CA ALA A 37 11.82 -21.03 -2.77
C ALA A 37 12.13 -21.53 -4.19
N LYS A 38 12.08 -22.84 -4.38
CA LYS A 38 12.05 -23.44 -5.72
C LYS A 38 10.66 -23.21 -6.33
N PRO A 39 10.51 -23.07 -7.67
CA PRO A 39 9.21 -22.80 -8.29
C PRO A 39 8.08 -23.78 -7.87
N ALA A 40 8.42 -25.06 -7.70
CA ALA A 40 7.46 -26.10 -7.35
C ALA A 40 7.20 -26.24 -5.83
N GLN A 41 7.83 -25.42 -4.99
CA GLN A 41 7.63 -25.48 -3.55
C GLN A 41 6.15 -25.24 -3.21
N PRO A 42 5.50 -26.13 -2.44
CA PRO A 42 4.12 -25.92 -2.02
C PRO A 42 4.05 -24.73 -1.06
N VAL A 43 2.98 -23.95 -1.17
CA VAL A 43 2.52 -22.99 -0.18
C VAL A 43 1.15 -23.40 0.33
N VAL A 44 0.88 -23.11 1.59
CA VAL A 44 -0.38 -23.33 2.31
C VAL A 44 -0.82 -22.05 3.01
N PRO A 45 -2.10 -21.93 3.42
CA PRO A 45 -2.53 -20.82 4.26
C PRO A 45 -1.67 -20.69 5.53
N GLY A 46 -1.31 -19.46 5.89
CA GLY A 46 -0.39 -19.12 6.98
C GLY A 46 1.07 -18.92 6.55
N ASP A 47 1.48 -19.38 5.36
CA ASP A 47 2.84 -19.16 4.87
C ASP A 47 3.09 -17.67 4.54
N GLU A 48 4.27 -17.16 4.88
CA GLU A 48 4.77 -15.88 4.36
C GLU A 48 5.45 -16.11 3.00
N VAL A 49 5.00 -15.41 1.97
CA VAL A 49 5.65 -15.36 0.65
C VAL A 49 6.20 -13.96 0.41
N ARG A 50 7.52 -13.87 0.25
CA ARG A 50 8.23 -12.64 -0.04
C ARG A 50 8.74 -12.66 -1.47
N VAL A 51 8.39 -11.64 -2.26
CA VAL A 51 8.72 -11.50 -3.67
C VAL A 51 9.40 -10.16 -3.91
N ARG A 52 10.63 -10.17 -4.43
CA ARG A 52 11.39 -8.94 -4.75
C ARG A 52 11.46 -8.74 -6.25
N LEU A 53 10.72 -7.76 -6.78
CA LEU A 53 10.61 -7.47 -8.21
C LEU A 53 10.63 -5.96 -8.44
N ASP A 54 11.25 -5.53 -9.55
CA ASP A 54 11.26 -4.12 -9.99
C ASP A 54 11.69 -3.13 -8.90
N GLY A 55 12.66 -3.53 -8.07
CA GLY A 55 13.16 -2.71 -6.96
C GLY A 55 12.22 -2.60 -5.76
N ARG A 56 11.08 -3.30 -5.76
CA ARG A 56 10.10 -3.34 -4.66
C ARG A 56 10.06 -4.72 -4.02
N GLU A 57 9.97 -4.74 -2.71
CA GLU A 57 9.66 -5.96 -1.94
C GLU A 57 8.15 -6.04 -1.70
N ARG A 58 7.58 -7.21 -2.00
CA ARG A 58 6.20 -7.57 -1.68
C ARG A 58 6.24 -8.71 -0.69
N ILE A 59 5.58 -8.54 0.45
CA ILE A 59 5.48 -9.56 1.50
C ILE A 59 4.00 -9.85 1.66
N VAL A 60 3.61 -11.11 1.47
CA VAL A 60 2.21 -11.53 1.60
C VAL A 60 2.10 -12.76 2.48
N GLU A 61 1.13 -12.78 3.37
CA GLU A 61 0.75 -13.96 4.14
C GLU A 61 -0.38 -14.68 3.38
N VAL A 62 -0.25 -16.00 3.14
CA VAL A 62 -1.22 -16.75 2.34
C VAL A 62 -2.50 -16.97 3.14
N THR A 63 -3.65 -16.55 2.63
CA THR A 63 -4.96 -16.85 3.24
C THR A 63 -5.66 -17.99 2.50
N LYS A 64 -5.54 -18.02 1.18
CA LYS A 64 -6.15 -19.03 0.31
C LYS A 64 -5.21 -19.38 -0.84
N THR A 65 -4.98 -20.66 -1.06
CA THR A 65 -4.15 -21.11 -2.17
C THR A 65 -4.96 -21.18 -3.47
N ILE A 66 -4.53 -20.47 -4.51
CA ILE A 66 -5.11 -20.52 -5.85
C ILE A 66 -4.04 -20.81 -6.90
N ASN A 67 -4.40 -21.55 -7.96
CA ASN A 67 -3.50 -21.90 -9.07
C ASN A 67 -3.93 -21.34 -10.44
N LYS A 68 -5.10 -20.71 -10.51
CA LYS A 68 -5.62 -20.01 -11.69
C LYS A 68 -5.57 -18.51 -11.42
N ARG A 69 -5.12 -17.73 -12.40
CA ARG A 69 -5.09 -16.27 -12.30
C ARG A 69 -6.51 -15.72 -12.33
N VAL A 70 -6.81 -14.88 -11.34
CA VAL A 70 -8.13 -14.27 -11.15
C VAL A 70 -8.06 -12.75 -11.31
N SER A 71 -9.22 -12.09 -11.21
CA SER A 71 -9.33 -10.63 -11.16
C SER A 71 -8.58 -10.08 -9.93
N ALA A 72 -8.25 -8.79 -9.94
CA ALA A 72 -7.52 -8.16 -8.83
C ALA A 72 -8.27 -8.28 -7.48
N PRO A 73 -9.60 -8.08 -7.39
CA PRO A 73 -10.32 -8.24 -6.13
C PRO A 73 -10.27 -9.67 -5.59
N MET A 74 -10.52 -10.67 -6.44
CA MET A 74 -10.45 -12.08 -6.03
C MET A 74 -9.03 -12.51 -5.62
N ALA A 75 -8.00 -11.89 -6.21
CA ALA A 75 -6.62 -12.14 -5.80
C ALA A 75 -6.33 -11.57 -4.40
N ALA A 76 -6.86 -10.39 -4.09
CA ALA A 76 -6.68 -9.74 -2.79
C ALA A 76 -7.28 -10.56 -1.64
N GLU A 77 -8.36 -11.31 -1.87
CA GLU A 77 -8.94 -12.23 -0.88
C GLU A 77 -8.03 -13.44 -0.56
N CYS A 78 -7.01 -13.71 -1.38
CA CYS A 78 -6.17 -14.90 -1.25
C CYS A 78 -4.90 -14.67 -0.42
N PHE A 79 -4.65 -13.44 0.02
CA PHE A 79 -3.48 -13.11 0.82
C PHE A 79 -3.69 -11.84 1.66
N ILE A 80 -2.88 -11.71 2.69
CA ILE A 80 -2.76 -10.51 3.50
C ILE A 80 -1.48 -9.77 3.10
N ASP A 81 -1.58 -8.50 2.70
CA ASP A 81 -0.42 -7.70 2.25
C ASP A 81 0.35 -7.11 3.44
N ARG A 82 1.52 -7.67 3.74
CA ARG A 82 2.45 -7.20 4.79
C ARG A 82 3.61 -6.38 4.21
N SER A 83 3.53 -5.96 2.94
CA SER A 83 4.63 -5.23 2.30
C SER A 83 4.85 -3.86 2.97
N PRO A 84 6.12 -3.42 3.15
CA PRO A 84 6.40 -2.11 3.69
C PRO A 84 5.79 -1.00 2.82
N PRO A 85 5.45 0.16 3.41
CA PRO A 85 4.99 1.31 2.64
C PRO A 85 6.06 1.70 1.62
N PRO A 86 5.65 2.18 0.43
CA PRO A 86 6.61 2.65 -0.56
C PRO A 86 7.43 3.81 0.01
N PRO A 87 8.72 3.93 -0.38
CA PRO A 87 9.54 5.04 0.06
C PRO A 87 8.96 6.38 -0.43
N PRO A 88 9.14 7.47 0.33
CA PRO A 88 8.66 8.79 -0.05
C PRO A 88 9.10 9.22 -1.45
N ARG A 89 8.22 9.97 -2.14
CA ARG A 89 8.46 10.47 -3.51
C ARG A 89 9.76 11.27 -3.62
N GLU A 90 10.12 12.05 -2.61
CA GLU A 90 11.37 12.83 -2.57
C GLU A 90 12.61 11.94 -2.68
N ILE A 91 12.61 10.79 -2.00
CA ILE A 91 13.69 9.81 -2.07
C ILE A 91 13.71 9.12 -3.44
N LEU A 92 12.54 8.85 -4.03
CA LEU A 92 12.46 8.28 -5.37
C LEU A 92 12.84 9.29 -6.47
N ALA A 93 12.61 10.58 -6.24
CA ALA A 93 12.93 11.67 -7.16
C ALA A 93 14.41 12.09 -7.07
N SER A 94 15.04 11.92 -5.90
CA SER A 94 16.47 12.17 -5.71
C SER A 94 17.35 11.09 -6.31
N GLN A 95 16.80 9.92 -6.65
CA GLN A 95 17.55 8.88 -7.35
C GLN A 95 17.99 9.39 -8.74
N PRO A 96 19.30 9.41 -9.03
CA PRO A 96 19.80 9.86 -10.32
C PRO A 96 19.19 9.03 -11.45
N ARG A 97 18.43 9.67 -12.33
CA ARG A 97 17.87 9.04 -13.54
C ARG A 97 18.73 9.39 -14.73
N ARG A 98 19.00 8.38 -15.56
CA ARG A 98 19.65 8.59 -16.87
C ARG A 98 18.57 8.81 -17.91
N ASP A 99 18.79 9.77 -18.81
CA ASP A 99 17.83 10.07 -19.87
C ASP A 99 17.56 8.84 -20.75
N ARG A 100 16.28 8.66 -21.09
CA ARG A 100 15.86 7.55 -21.97
C ARG A 100 16.50 7.75 -23.35
N GLY A 101 17.25 6.76 -23.81
CA GLY A 101 17.98 6.82 -25.08
C GLY A 101 19.45 7.22 -24.96
N ALA A 102 19.95 7.56 -23.77
CA ALA A 102 21.34 7.98 -23.55
C ALA A 102 22.40 6.87 -23.72
N GLY A 103 22.00 5.67 -24.17
CA GLY A 103 22.88 4.55 -24.48
C GLY A 103 23.77 4.08 -23.33
N ARG A 104 24.76 3.23 -23.67
CA ARG A 104 25.82 2.80 -22.74
C ARG A 104 26.65 4.02 -22.34
N PRO A 105 27.08 4.14 -21.07
CA PRO A 105 27.93 5.24 -20.63
C PRO A 105 29.16 5.43 -21.52
N THR A 106 29.38 6.66 -21.95
CA THR A 106 30.58 7.06 -22.67
C THR A 106 31.83 6.89 -21.80
N LYS A 107 33.02 6.85 -22.41
CA LYS A 107 34.29 6.71 -21.66
C LYS A 107 34.48 7.78 -20.58
N ARG A 108 34.00 9.01 -20.83
CA ARG A 108 34.05 10.12 -19.86
C ARG A 108 33.09 9.88 -18.69
N GLU A 109 31.84 9.51 -18.96
CA GLU A 109 30.85 9.19 -17.93
C GLU A 109 31.26 7.97 -17.10
N ARG A 110 31.83 6.94 -17.74
CA ARG A 110 32.40 5.78 -17.05
C ARG A 110 33.49 6.20 -16.08
N ARG A 111 34.44 7.06 -16.51
CA ARG A 111 35.49 7.60 -15.63
C ARG A 111 34.92 8.46 -14.49
N GLN A 112 33.81 9.16 -14.70
CA GLN A 112 33.14 9.92 -13.64
C GLN A 112 32.44 9.00 -12.64
N LEU A 113 31.77 7.94 -13.11
CA LEU A 113 31.19 6.90 -12.26
C LEU A 113 32.25 6.13 -11.49
N ASP A 114 33.39 5.82 -12.12
CA ASP A 114 34.52 5.18 -11.47
C ASP A 114 35.12 6.11 -10.40
N ARG A 115 35.27 7.43 -10.66
CA ARG A 115 35.68 8.40 -9.62
C ARG A 115 34.69 8.51 -8.47
N LEU A 116 33.38 8.41 -8.72
CA LEU A 116 32.37 8.39 -7.66
C LEU A 116 32.43 7.11 -6.83
N ARG A 117 32.89 5.99 -7.42
CA ARG A 117 33.12 4.72 -6.73
C ARG A 117 34.46 4.66 -5.99
N ASP A 118 35.50 5.28 -6.55
CA ASP A 118 36.87 5.33 -6.01
C ASP A 118 37.05 6.46 -4.98
N SER A 119 36.13 7.43 -4.93
CA SER A 119 36.10 8.47 -3.90
C SER A 119 35.76 7.83 -2.56
N SER A 120 36.83 7.39 -1.90
CA SER A 120 36.90 6.75 -0.58
C SER A 120 36.51 7.71 0.54
N PHE A 121 35.30 8.28 0.48
CA PHE A 121 34.69 9.05 1.55
C PHE A 121 33.63 8.27 2.34
N LEU A 122 33.32 7.02 1.94
CA LEU A 122 32.32 6.19 2.63
C LEU A 122 32.92 5.14 3.57
N VAL A 123 34.24 4.92 3.56
CA VAL A 123 34.93 3.93 4.42
C VAL A 123 35.66 4.60 5.60
N ALA A 124 36.08 5.86 5.48
CA ALA A 124 36.87 6.54 6.51
C ALA A 124 36.06 7.04 7.73
N PHE A 125 34.74 7.21 7.61
CA PHE A 125 33.90 7.62 8.74
C PHE A 125 33.57 6.47 9.71
N LEU A 126 33.61 5.22 9.24
CA LEU A 126 33.35 4.02 10.04
C LEU A 126 34.58 3.56 10.85
N ALA A 127 35.79 3.87 10.42
CA ALA A 127 37.01 3.37 11.06
C ALA A 127 37.51 4.22 12.25
N VAL A 128 37.09 5.49 12.37
CA VAL A 128 37.52 6.38 13.47
C VAL A 128 36.61 6.28 14.70
N VAL A 129 35.34 5.87 14.54
CA VAL A 129 34.40 5.72 15.66
C VAL A 129 34.59 4.38 16.41
N VAL A 130 35.14 3.35 15.74
CA VAL A 130 35.35 2.02 16.35
C VAL A 130 36.62 1.96 17.24
N LEU A 131 37.51 2.96 17.18
CA LEU A 131 38.79 2.95 17.89
C LEU A 131 38.83 3.83 19.18
N LEU A 132 37.75 4.51 19.55
CA LEU A 132 37.76 5.45 20.70
C LEU A 132 36.82 5.12 21.86
N VAL A 133 36.11 3.98 21.86
CA VAL A 133 35.32 3.56 23.04
C VAL A 133 35.54 2.07 23.32
N GLY A 134 36.78 1.75 23.70
CA GLY A 134 37.07 0.55 24.47
C GLY A 134 36.79 0.86 25.95
N GLY A 135 35.64 0.40 26.46
CA GLY A 135 35.29 0.51 27.87
C GLY A 135 34.23 -0.54 28.22
N CYS A 136 34.60 -1.51 29.05
CA CYS A 136 33.68 -2.47 29.68
C CYS A 136 32.95 -1.78 30.83
N SER A 137 31.64 -1.98 31.00
CA SER A 137 30.96 -2.14 32.30
C SER A 137 29.46 -2.43 32.11
N ASP A 138 28.94 -3.25 33.03
CA ASP A 138 27.55 -3.71 33.18
C ASP A 138 26.53 -2.62 33.59
N ASP A 139 25.25 -3.02 33.46
CA ASP A 139 23.96 -2.53 34.02
C ASP A 139 23.16 -1.39 33.33
N GLU A 140 21.85 -1.68 33.14
CA GLU A 140 20.80 -0.94 32.39
C GLU A 140 20.49 0.49 32.90
N PRO A 141 19.98 1.39 32.02
CA PRO A 141 18.54 1.69 32.01
C PRO A 141 17.90 1.95 30.63
N SER A 142 16.58 1.81 30.57
CA SER A 142 15.70 1.98 29.40
C SER A 142 15.89 3.30 28.64
N ASP A 143 16.21 3.20 27.34
CA ASP A 143 16.38 4.32 26.40
C ASP A 143 15.02 4.81 25.83
N PRO A 144 14.65 6.10 26.00
CA PRO A 144 13.43 6.68 25.41
C PRO A 144 13.51 6.89 23.89
N ASN A 145 14.66 6.65 23.25
CA ASN A 145 14.92 6.90 21.84
C ASN A 145 15.06 5.63 20.99
N ARG A 146 14.53 4.49 21.45
CA ARG A 146 14.43 3.29 20.59
C ARG A 146 13.56 3.64 19.36
N PRO A 147 14.06 3.49 18.12
CA PRO A 147 13.24 3.72 16.95
C PRO A 147 12.04 2.77 17.00
N ASN A 148 10.83 3.33 16.86
CA ASN A 148 9.59 2.56 16.73
C ASN A 148 9.75 1.56 15.60
N THR A 149 10.10 0.32 15.94
CA THR A 149 9.98 -0.80 15.02
C THR A 149 8.50 -0.89 14.70
N PRO A 150 8.09 -0.87 13.42
CA PRO A 150 6.68 -1.04 13.08
C PRO A 150 6.19 -2.30 13.77
N GLU A 151 5.22 -2.13 14.67
CA GLU A 151 4.64 -3.25 15.40
C GLU A 151 4.10 -4.24 14.36
N ALA A 152 4.45 -5.52 14.54
CA ALA A 152 3.96 -6.57 13.67
C ALA A 152 2.43 -6.49 13.66
N PRO A 153 1.78 -6.31 12.49
CA PRO A 153 0.35 -6.12 12.46
C PRO A 153 -0.33 -7.36 13.04
N ALA A 154 -1.34 -7.12 13.88
CA ALA A 154 -2.08 -8.18 14.55
C ALA A 154 -2.51 -9.27 13.57
N GLN A 155 -2.56 -10.51 14.06
CA GLN A 155 -3.03 -11.67 13.31
C GLN A 155 -4.44 -11.34 12.78
N ALA A 156 -4.68 -11.56 11.49
CA ALA A 156 -5.97 -11.20 10.88
C ALA A 156 -7.08 -12.01 11.56
N GLY A 157 -7.88 -11.34 12.39
CA GLY A 157 -9.11 -11.90 12.93
C GLY A 157 -10.16 -12.08 11.83
N SER A 158 -11.41 -12.36 12.22
CA SER A 158 -12.53 -12.40 11.26
C SER A 158 -12.73 -11.07 10.51
N GLY A 159 -12.15 -9.97 11.02
CA GLY A 159 -12.31 -8.62 10.49
C GLY A 159 -13.76 -8.15 10.58
N PRO A 160 -14.03 -6.84 10.45
CA PRO A 160 -15.39 -6.39 10.21
C PRO A 160 -15.89 -6.96 8.88
N PHE A 161 -17.14 -7.38 8.82
CA PHE A 161 -17.82 -7.57 7.55
C PHE A 161 -18.47 -6.25 7.17
N PHE A 162 -18.01 -5.68 6.06
CA PHE A 162 -18.73 -4.61 5.40
C PHE A 162 -19.73 -5.23 4.43
N GLY A 163 -21.00 -4.83 4.56
CA GLY A 163 -21.98 -5.08 3.51
C GLY A 163 -21.50 -4.52 2.17
N LYS A 164 -22.16 -4.92 1.08
CA LYS A 164 -21.87 -4.44 -0.27
C LYS A 164 -21.66 -2.91 -0.26
N CYS A 165 -20.53 -2.46 -0.81
CA CYS A 165 -20.15 -1.04 -0.86
C CYS A 165 -20.09 -0.33 0.50
N GLY A 166 -19.57 -1.00 1.54
CA GLY A 166 -19.52 -0.41 2.88
C GLY A 166 -20.90 -0.32 3.54
N GLY A 167 -21.88 -1.06 3.03
CA GLY A 167 -23.28 -0.96 3.43
C GLY A 167 -24.00 0.30 2.94
N VAL A 168 -23.43 1.05 1.99
CA VAL A 168 -23.99 2.33 1.51
C VAL A 168 -24.59 2.16 0.10
N THR A 169 -25.75 2.76 -0.12
CA THR A 169 -26.47 2.72 -1.41
C THR A 169 -26.12 3.90 -2.31
N LEU A 170 -26.34 3.76 -3.63
CA LEU A 170 -26.16 4.86 -4.59
C LEU A 170 -26.99 6.10 -4.22
N GLU A 171 -28.21 5.92 -3.71
CA GLU A 171 -29.07 7.03 -3.29
C GLU A 171 -28.44 7.81 -2.12
N GLU A 172 -27.86 7.11 -1.15
CA GLU A 172 -27.15 7.73 -0.03
C GLU A 172 -25.87 8.42 -0.50
N VAL A 173 -25.08 7.79 -1.37
CA VAL A 173 -23.88 8.43 -1.95
C VAL A 173 -24.27 9.71 -2.68
N THR A 174 -25.31 9.66 -3.51
CA THR A 174 -25.83 10.82 -4.25
C THR A 174 -26.30 11.92 -3.30
N ARG A 175 -27.06 11.56 -2.25
CA ARG A 175 -27.58 12.51 -1.27
C ARG A 175 -26.46 13.17 -0.46
N ILE A 176 -25.48 12.40 0.01
CA ILE A 176 -24.42 12.86 0.91
C ILE A 176 -23.37 13.68 0.15
N THR A 177 -22.95 13.21 -1.02
CA THR A 177 -22.00 13.96 -1.86
C THR A 177 -22.67 15.14 -2.57
N GLY A 178 -23.98 15.05 -2.80
CA GLY A 178 -24.74 15.98 -3.63
C GLY A 178 -24.37 15.92 -5.12
N PHE A 179 -23.66 14.88 -5.57
CA PHE A 179 -23.28 14.70 -6.97
C PHE A 179 -24.44 14.08 -7.75
N GLY A 180 -25.04 14.87 -8.64
CA GLY A 180 -26.09 14.38 -9.55
C GLY A 180 -25.53 13.47 -10.64
N GLY A 181 -26.32 12.48 -11.07
CA GLY A 181 -25.97 11.64 -12.22
C GLY A 181 -24.91 10.57 -11.94
N LEU A 182 -24.62 10.28 -10.68
CA LEU A 182 -23.75 9.17 -10.32
C LEU A 182 -24.31 7.82 -10.80
N THR A 183 -23.46 7.04 -11.45
CA THR A 183 -23.76 5.66 -11.85
C THR A 183 -22.71 4.72 -11.31
N GLU A 184 -23.11 3.51 -10.95
CA GLU A 184 -22.18 2.50 -10.44
C GLU A 184 -21.31 1.96 -11.59
N THR A 185 -20.00 2.21 -11.51
CA THR A 185 -19.02 1.79 -12.54
C THR A 185 -18.18 0.59 -12.08
N VAL A 186 -17.99 0.45 -10.76
CA VAL A 186 -17.30 -0.69 -10.16
C VAL A 186 -18.15 -1.22 -9.01
N ASN A 187 -18.36 -2.53 -8.99
CA ASN A 187 -19.12 -3.21 -7.96
C ASN A 187 -18.55 -4.60 -7.70
N ASN A 188 -17.75 -4.74 -6.66
CA ASN A 188 -17.26 -6.03 -6.20
C ASN A 188 -17.11 -6.06 -4.66
N THR A 189 -16.65 -7.19 -4.14
CA THR A 189 -16.57 -7.47 -2.70
C THR A 189 -15.70 -6.51 -1.90
N SER A 190 -14.74 -5.83 -2.54
CA SER A 190 -13.75 -4.98 -1.87
C SER A 190 -13.70 -3.57 -2.44
N VAL A 191 -14.38 -3.28 -3.55
CA VAL A 191 -14.39 -1.96 -4.17
C VAL A 191 -15.77 -1.64 -4.75
N CYS A 192 -16.27 -0.46 -4.43
CA CYS A 192 -17.35 0.18 -5.17
C CYS A 192 -16.92 1.55 -5.67
N GLU A 193 -17.40 1.90 -6.86
CA GLU A 193 -17.17 3.21 -7.43
C GLU A 193 -18.43 3.70 -8.14
N TRP A 194 -18.72 4.97 -7.91
CA TRP A 194 -19.72 5.71 -8.63
C TRP A 194 -19.08 6.91 -9.31
N ASP A 195 -19.47 7.16 -10.55
CA ASP A 195 -18.93 8.22 -11.39
C ASP A 195 -20.03 8.80 -12.28
N THR A 196 -19.94 10.09 -12.55
CA THR A 196 -20.91 10.81 -13.39
C THR A 196 -20.67 10.60 -14.89
N THR A 197 -19.44 10.22 -15.30
CA THR A 197 -19.08 10.11 -16.73
C THR A 197 -18.74 8.70 -17.20
N GLY A 198 -18.62 7.73 -16.29
CA GLY A 198 -18.15 6.37 -16.59
C GLY A 198 -16.65 6.27 -16.92
N SER A 199 -15.91 7.37 -16.88
CA SER A 199 -14.49 7.47 -17.26
C SER A 199 -13.62 8.21 -16.24
N ARG A 200 -14.17 8.50 -15.05
CA ARG A 200 -13.57 9.26 -13.96
C ARG A 200 -13.09 10.64 -14.39
N THR A 201 -13.78 11.27 -15.34
CA THR A 201 -13.49 12.66 -15.73
C THR A 201 -14.34 13.66 -14.97
N GLY A 202 -15.46 13.23 -14.39
CA GLY A 202 -16.30 14.05 -13.53
C GLY A 202 -16.13 13.70 -12.04
N ALA A 203 -17.21 13.94 -11.29
CA ALA A 203 -17.29 13.65 -9.87
C ALA A 203 -17.29 12.13 -9.62
N VAL A 204 -16.52 11.69 -8.62
CA VAL A 204 -16.33 10.28 -8.27
C VAL A 204 -16.47 10.10 -6.77
N ALA A 205 -17.14 9.03 -6.38
CA ALA A 205 -17.10 8.50 -5.02
C ALA A 205 -16.64 7.04 -5.11
N SER A 206 -15.66 6.65 -4.30
CA SER A 206 -15.22 5.26 -4.22
C SER A 206 -15.07 4.79 -2.78
N PHE A 207 -15.52 3.57 -2.54
CA PHE A 207 -15.31 2.83 -1.31
C PHE A 207 -14.34 1.67 -1.59
N ASN A 208 -13.25 1.59 -0.84
CA ASN A 208 -12.29 0.50 -0.92
C ASN A 208 -12.13 -0.15 0.45
N TRP A 209 -12.14 -1.48 0.50
CA TRP A 209 -11.89 -2.26 1.71
C TRP A 209 -10.66 -3.13 1.53
N TYR A 210 -9.74 -3.04 2.49
CA TYR A 210 -8.46 -3.73 2.48
C TYR A 210 -8.35 -4.66 3.69
N ARG A 211 -8.08 -5.93 3.42
CA ARG A 211 -7.90 -6.96 4.45
C ARG A 211 -6.43 -7.23 4.74
N GLY A 212 -6.09 -7.26 6.02
CA GLY A 212 -4.76 -7.57 6.55
C GLY A 212 -3.67 -6.53 6.26
N SER A 213 -4.05 -5.37 5.73
CA SER A 213 -3.12 -4.26 5.48
C SER A 213 -3.28 -3.23 6.60
N PRO A 214 -2.23 -2.91 7.37
CA PRO A 214 -2.33 -1.87 8.40
C PRO A 214 -2.60 -0.50 7.75
N ILE A 215 -3.55 0.24 8.31
CA ILE A 215 -3.96 1.57 7.82
C ILE A 215 -2.79 2.56 7.70
N GLY A 216 -1.77 2.43 8.54
CA GLY A 216 -0.59 3.30 8.52
C GLY A 216 0.17 3.30 7.18
N ARG A 217 0.07 2.21 6.40
CA ARG A 217 0.64 2.20 5.04
C ARG A 217 -0.13 3.10 4.09
N GLU A 218 -1.45 3.11 4.18
CA GLU A 218 -2.27 3.95 3.31
C GLU A 218 -2.15 5.41 3.71
N GLU A 219 -2.17 5.70 5.01
CA GLU A 219 -1.87 7.04 5.52
C GLU A 219 -0.51 7.55 4.99
N ALA A 220 0.52 6.68 4.96
CA ALA A 220 1.82 7.04 4.40
C ALA A 220 1.75 7.33 2.89
N ASN A 221 0.96 6.59 2.11
CA ASN A 221 0.76 6.85 0.67
C ASN A 221 0.04 8.18 0.44
N VAL A 222 -1.03 8.44 1.20
CA VAL A 222 -1.85 9.65 1.10
C VAL A 222 -1.00 10.88 1.40
N LYS A 223 -0.15 10.83 2.43
CA LYS A 223 0.84 11.88 2.75
C LYS A 223 1.82 12.21 1.61
N LEU A 224 2.01 11.32 0.62
CA LEU A 224 2.85 11.60 -0.56
C LEU A 224 2.10 12.38 -1.66
N SER A 225 0.79 12.51 -1.55
CA SER A 225 -0.07 13.11 -2.57
C SER A 225 -0.94 14.25 -2.08
N ARG A 226 -1.14 14.39 -0.77
CA ARG A 226 -1.98 15.42 -0.12
C ARG A 226 -1.13 16.36 0.71
N ASP A 227 -1.48 17.66 0.71
CA ASP A 227 -0.77 18.68 1.49
C ASP A 227 -1.27 18.74 2.95
N VAL A 228 -2.50 18.29 3.20
CA VAL A 228 -3.06 18.13 4.53
C VAL A 228 -3.35 16.66 4.79
N THR A 229 -2.85 16.13 5.91
CA THR A 229 -3.23 14.82 6.43
C THR A 229 -3.29 14.86 7.95
N ASN A 230 -4.47 14.61 8.51
CA ASN A 230 -4.73 14.66 9.94
C ASN A 230 -5.19 13.30 10.45
N LYS A 231 -4.93 13.02 11.74
CA LYS A 231 -5.58 11.90 12.43
C LYS A 231 -7.07 12.19 12.56
N LEU A 232 -7.86 11.13 12.47
CA LEU A 232 -9.32 11.19 12.55
C LEU A 232 -9.80 10.06 13.46
N GLU A 233 -10.82 10.33 14.25
CA GLU A 233 -11.55 9.33 15.02
C GLU A 233 -13.04 9.46 14.69
N ILE A 234 -13.70 8.35 14.40
CA ILE A 234 -15.16 8.27 14.21
C ILE A 234 -15.65 7.04 14.97
N ASP A 235 -16.60 7.24 15.88
CA ASP A 235 -17.26 6.18 16.66
C ASP A 235 -16.28 5.19 17.31
N GLY A 236 -15.15 5.70 17.85
CA GLY A 236 -14.12 4.92 18.52
C GLY A 236 -13.10 4.24 17.58
N HIS A 237 -13.29 4.34 16.27
CA HIS A 237 -12.33 3.85 15.27
C HIS A 237 -11.31 4.92 14.92
N GLN A 238 -10.02 4.55 14.95
CA GLN A 238 -8.92 5.42 14.58
C GLN A 238 -8.67 5.39 13.08
N GLY A 239 -8.32 6.53 12.51
CA GLY A 239 -8.20 6.72 11.08
C GLY A 239 -7.36 7.94 10.68
N PHE A 240 -7.50 8.32 9.42
CA PHE A 240 -6.92 9.54 8.89
C PHE A 240 -7.88 10.22 7.91
N ILE A 241 -7.68 11.53 7.73
CA ILE A 241 -8.27 12.30 6.64
C ILE A 241 -7.17 13.01 5.88
N GLY A 242 -7.20 12.94 4.55
CA GLY A 242 -6.22 13.57 3.67
C GLY A 242 -6.87 14.29 2.51
N TYR A 243 -6.44 15.52 2.23
CA TYR A 243 -6.96 16.33 1.13
C TYR A 243 -5.94 17.35 0.67
N THR A 244 -6.20 17.96 -0.49
CA THR A 244 -5.44 19.12 -0.98
C THR A 244 -6.28 20.37 -0.79
N GLN A 245 -5.76 21.42 -0.13
CA GLN A 245 -6.53 22.66 0.12
C GLN A 245 -7.09 23.29 -1.15
N SER A 246 -6.31 23.30 -2.23
CA SER A 246 -6.72 23.78 -3.55
C SER A 246 -7.32 22.67 -4.44
N GLY A 247 -7.47 21.46 -3.91
CA GLY A 247 -7.89 20.29 -4.65
C GLY A 247 -9.40 20.10 -4.66
N GLN A 248 -9.82 19.01 -5.27
CA GLN A 248 -11.21 18.58 -5.31
C GLN A 248 -11.34 17.16 -4.79
N ILE A 249 -10.41 16.70 -3.93
CA ILE A 249 -10.40 15.31 -3.48
C ILE A 249 -10.08 15.19 -2.00
N CYS A 250 -10.92 14.43 -1.30
CA CYS A 250 -10.76 14.12 0.11
C CYS A 250 -10.85 12.61 0.33
N GLU A 251 -9.92 12.08 1.13
CA GLU A 251 -9.80 10.66 1.46
C GLU A 251 -9.93 10.49 2.97
N VAL A 252 -10.81 9.58 3.38
CA VAL A 252 -11.00 9.18 4.77
C VAL A 252 -10.75 7.69 4.88
N GLY A 253 -9.72 7.31 5.64
CA GLY A 253 -9.42 5.91 5.96
C GLY A 253 -9.74 5.59 7.41
N MET A 254 -10.44 4.48 7.68
CA MET A 254 -10.83 4.06 9.03
C MET A 254 -10.33 2.65 9.34
N GLY A 255 -9.61 2.51 10.46
CA GLY A 255 -8.97 1.27 10.89
C GLY A 255 -9.87 0.33 11.69
N PHE A 256 -9.71 -0.97 11.43
CA PHE A 256 -10.43 -2.07 12.07
C PHE A 256 -9.46 -3.22 12.37
N GLY A 257 -8.61 -3.04 13.39
CA GLY A 257 -7.56 -3.98 13.72
C GLY A 257 -6.53 -4.11 12.59
N ALA A 258 -6.48 -5.27 11.93
CA ALA A 258 -5.59 -5.53 10.80
C ALA A 258 -6.18 -5.11 9.43
N ASP A 259 -7.45 -4.72 9.40
CA ASP A 259 -8.18 -4.31 8.20
C ASP A 259 -8.42 -2.79 8.23
N PHE A 260 -8.72 -2.19 7.09
CA PHE A 260 -9.23 -0.81 7.02
C PHE A 260 -10.10 -0.62 5.78
N PHE A 261 -10.99 0.35 5.82
CA PHE A 261 -11.66 0.83 4.61
C PHE A 261 -11.29 2.29 4.33
N GLU A 262 -11.55 2.71 3.11
CA GLU A 262 -11.30 4.06 2.63
C GLU A 262 -12.47 4.55 1.79
N TRP A 263 -12.91 5.78 2.07
CA TRP A 263 -13.73 6.57 1.16
C TRP A 263 -12.86 7.63 0.49
N SER A 264 -12.89 7.68 -0.85
CA SER A 264 -12.29 8.74 -1.65
C SER A 264 -13.38 9.47 -2.41
N ILE A 265 -13.58 10.74 -2.11
CA ILE A 265 -14.58 11.60 -2.74
C ILE A 265 -13.86 12.65 -3.54
N ARG A 266 -14.18 12.72 -4.84
CA ARG A 266 -13.64 13.71 -5.75
C ARG A 266 -14.75 14.50 -6.43
N GLY A 267 -14.73 15.81 -6.29
CA GLY A 267 -15.61 16.72 -7.01
C GLY A 267 -15.30 16.80 -8.51
N ASP A 268 -16.24 17.35 -9.27
CA ASP A 268 -16.02 17.69 -10.67
C ASP A 268 -15.08 18.91 -10.76
N ALA A 269 -14.14 18.89 -11.71
CA ALA A 269 -13.24 20.02 -11.92
C ALA A 269 -13.94 21.23 -12.57
N VAL A 270 -15.04 20.99 -13.30
CA VAL A 270 -15.85 22.03 -13.95
C VAL A 270 -16.81 22.66 -12.95
N GLU A 271 -17.41 21.85 -12.09
CA GLU A 271 -18.32 22.28 -11.02
C GLU A 271 -17.68 22.09 -9.64
N ALA A 272 -16.57 22.78 -9.44
CA ALA A 272 -15.76 22.66 -8.22
C ALA A 272 -16.57 23.05 -6.97
N ARG A 273 -16.40 22.26 -5.90
CA ARG A 273 -17.01 22.50 -4.59
C ARG A 273 -15.95 22.88 -3.56
N PRO A 274 -16.33 23.59 -2.47
CA PRO A 274 -15.45 23.78 -1.34
C PRO A 274 -14.93 22.42 -0.83
N ILE A 275 -13.63 22.34 -0.55
CA ILE A 275 -12.99 21.08 -0.12
C ILE A 275 -13.59 20.57 1.20
N GLU A 276 -14.08 21.49 2.03
CA GLU A 276 -14.80 21.19 3.28
C GLU A 276 -16.03 20.34 2.99
N GLN A 277 -16.84 20.67 1.98
CA GLN A 277 -18.03 19.89 1.61
C GLN A 277 -17.67 18.48 1.13
N ILE A 278 -16.57 18.36 0.37
CA ILE A 278 -16.08 17.07 -0.12
C ILE A 278 -15.61 16.20 1.06
N CYS A 279 -14.91 16.81 2.02
CA CYS A 279 -14.45 16.11 3.21
C CYS A 279 -15.58 15.77 4.19
N ASP A 280 -16.59 16.61 4.33
CA ASP A 280 -17.78 16.33 5.14
C ASP A 280 -18.55 15.13 4.59
N ALA A 281 -18.72 15.06 3.26
CA ALA A 281 -19.31 13.90 2.60
C ALA A 281 -18.49 12.62 2.85
N ALA A 282 -17.16 12.69 2.75
CA ALA A 282 -16.28 11.55 3.03
C ALA A 282 -16.41 11.06 4.49
N ARG A 283 -16.52 11.99 5.45
CA ARG A 283 -16.72 11.67 6.87
C ARG A 283 -18.09 11.04 7.13
N GLU A 284 -19.16 11.59 6.56
CA GLU A 284 -20.52 11.06 6.73
C GLU A 284 -20.65 9.65 6.14
N LEU A 285 -20.08 9.41 4.95
CA LEU A 285 -20.04 8.09 4.34
C LEU A 285 -19.21 7.09 5.17
N ALA A 286 -18.06 7.52 5.69
CA ALA A 286 -17.26 6.67 6.57
C ALA A 286 -18.02 6.32 7.85
N LYS A 287 -18.73 7.27 8.45
CA LYS A 287 -19.58 7.03 9.61
C LYS A 287 -20.66 6.00 9.32
N LEU A 288 -21.40 6.13 8.22
CA LEU A 288 -22.41 5.14 7.81
C LEU A 288 -21.82 3.75 7.62
N SER A 289 -20.61 3.65 7.05
CA SER A 289 -19.94 2.36 6.90
C SER A 289 -19.51 1.74 8.23
N ILE A 290 -19.14 2.55 9.23
CA ILE A 290 -18.85 2.09 10.58
C ILE A 290 -20.12 1.59 11.26
N GLU A 291 -21.20 2.37 11.24
CA GLU A 291 -22.49 2.02 11.87
C GLU A 291 -23.10 0.72 11.30
N ARG A 292 -22.76 0.38 10.06
CA ARG A 292 -23.28 -0.80 9.34
C ARG A 292 -22.29 -1.96 9.27
N ALA A 293 -21.11 -1.82 9.86
CA ALA A 293 -20.15 -2.90 9.97
C ALA A 293 -20.64 -3.93 11.00
N SER A 294 -20.52 -5.22 10.68
CA SER A 294 -20.89 -6.34 11.56
C SER A 294 -19.71 -7.24 11.88
#